data_AF-A0A3D2ME93-F1
#
_entry.id   AF-A0A3D2ME93-F1
#
_cell.length_a   1.000
_cell.length_b   1.000
_cell.length_c   1.000
_cell.angle_alpha   90.00
_cell.angle_beta   90.00
_cell.angle_gamma   90.00
#
_symmetry.space_group_name_H-M   'P 1'
#
loop_
_entity.id
_entity.type
_entity.pdbx_description
1 polymer ?
#
loop_
_entity_poly.entity_id
_entity_poly.type
_entity_poly.pdbx_seq_one_letter_code
_entity_poly.pdbx_strand_id
1 'polypeptide(L)'
;MERENLFNLYVEAYFGVREMDEYDLKEYVLKDIENYIKDFVYTNDIDINYAKENAERIKDEVNIKTKLQSSLILLNKMNAQEELILLVRKKIKELND
;
A
#
# COMPACT_ATOMS: atom_id res chain seq x y z
N MET A 1 4.45 -2.63 18.47
CA MET A 1 5.18 -1.55 17.80
C MET A 1 5.66 -1.90 16.40
N GLU A 2 6.58 -2.86 16.17
CA GLU A 2 7.10 -3.07 14.80
C GLU A 2 6.04 -3.63 13.82
N ARG A 3 5.24 -4.61 14.24
CA ARG A 3 4.21 -5.23 13.39
C ARG A 3 3.04 -4.31 13.01
N GLU A 4 2.63 -3.42 13.91
CA GLU A 4 1.55 -2.45 13.66
C GLU A 4 2.00 -1.37 12.67
N ASN A 5 3.25 -0.90 12.80
CA ASN A 5 3.83 0.01 11.84
C ASN A 5 3.96 -0.63 10.45
N LEU A 6 4.36 -1.90 10.38
CA LEU A 6 4.39 -2.66 9.12
C LEU A 6 2.99 -2.85 8.53
N PHE A 7 2.00 -3.17 9.35
CA PHE A 7 0.60 -3.22 8.91
C PHE A 7 0.16 -1.89 8.29
N ASN A 8 0.40 -0.78 8.98
CA ASN A 8 0.05 0.56 8.47
C ASN A 8 0.74 0.85 7.14
N LEU A 9 2.04 0.55 7.02
CA LEU A 9 2.79 0.69 5.76
C LEU A 9 2.17 -0.12 4.63
N TYR A 10 1.71 -1.34 4.88
CA TYR A 10 1.08 -2.17 3.84
C TYR A 10 -0.30 -1.63 3.43
N VAL A 11 -1.08 -1.10 4.38
CA VAL A 11 -2.36 -0.47 4.07
C VAL A 11 -2.17 0.85 3.31
N GLU A 12 -1.18 1.66 3.68
CA GLU A 12 -0.75 2.83 2.93
C GLU A 12 -0.37 2.45 1.49
N ALA A 13 0.38 1.36 1.33
CA ALA A 13 0.78 0.85 0.02
C ALA A 13 -0.41 0.44 -0.85
N TYR A 14 -1.41 -0.26 -0.26
CA TYR A 14 -2.66 -0.60 -0.95
C TYR A 14 -3.36 0.66 -1.48
N PHE A 15 -3.54 1.66 -0.61
CA PHE A 15 -4.18 2.91 -1.02
C PHE A 15 -3.33 3.73 -1.98
N GLY A 16 -2.00 3.62 -1.98
CA GLY A 16 -1.16 4.28 -2.98
C GLY A 16 -1.30 3.64 -4.36
N VAL A 17 -1.30 2.30 -4.44
CA VAL A 17 -1.51 1.57 -5.71
C VAL A 17 -2.92 1.81 -6.25
N ARG A 18 -3.92 1.98 -5.37
CA ARG A 18 -5.31 2.25 -5.78
C ARG A 18 -5.45 3.49 -6.67
N GLU A 19 -4.56 4.45 -6.48
CA GLU A 19 -4.56 5.73 -7.21
C GLU A 19 -3.75 5.65 -8.52
N MET A 20 -3.22 4.49 -8.90
CA MET A 20 -2.49 4.28 -10.15
C MET A 20 -3.42 3.91 -11.31
N ASP A 21 -4.37 4.80 -11.64
CA ASP A 21 -5.41 4.55 -12.65
C ASP A 21 -4.87 4.28 -14.07
N GLU A 22 -3.66 4.72 -14.37
CA GLU A 22 -3.00 4.50 -15.66
C GLU A 22 -2.44 3.08 -15.85
N TYR A 23 -2.49 2.23 -14.81
CA TYR A 23 -1.95 0.88 -14.86
C TYR A 23 -3.06 -0.15 -15.02
N ASP A 24 -3.15 -0.77 -16.20
CA ASP A 24 -4.25 -1.67 -16.60
C ASP A 24 -4.43 -2.88 -15.67
N LEU A 25 -3.35 -3.38 -15.08
CA LEU A 25 -3.37 -4.56 -14.20
C LEU A 25 -3.52 -4.18 -12.72
N LYS A 26 -3.88 -2.94 -12.39
CA LYS A 26 -3.99 -2.42 -11.01
C LYS A 26 -4.85 -3.31 -10.11
N GLU A 27 -6.01 -3.77 -10.58
CA GLU A 27 -6.94 -4.56 -9.77
C GLU A 27 -6.35 -5.90 -9.33
N TYR A 28 -5.53 -6.54 -10.18
CA TYR A 28 -4.81 -7.77 -9.81
C TYR A 28 -3.78 -7.49 -8.71
N VAL A 29 -3.02 -6.40 -8.84
CA VAL A 29 -2.01 -6.02 -7.84
C VAL A 29 -2.67 -5.64 -6.52
N LEU A 30 -3.79 -4.91 -6.55
CA LEU A 30 -4.57 -4.60 -5.35
C LEU A 30 -5.05 -5.88 -4.66
N LYS A 31 -5.47 -6.89 -5.43
CA LYS A 31 -5.88 -8.17 -4.85
C LYS A 31 -4.73 -8.90 -4.19
N ASP A 32 -3.55 -8.91 -4.81
CA ASP A 32 -2.36 -9.52 -4.24
C ASP A 32 -1.92 -8.81 -2.94
N ILE A 33 -1.97 -7.47 -2.92
CA ILE A 33 -1.69 -6.68 -1.71
C ILE A 33 -2.73 -6.94 -0.62
N GLU A 34 -4.02 -7.00 -0.96
CA GLU A 34 -5.09 -7.30 -0.01
C GLU A 34 -4.89 -8.67 0.65
N ASN A 35 -4.56 -9.69 -0.15
CA ASN A 35 -4.27 -11.03 0.37
C ASN A 35 -3.02 -11.02 1.26
N TYR A 36 -1.95 -10.33 0.82
CA TYR A 36 -0.74 -10.18 1.62
C TYR A 36 -0.99 -9.51 2.98
N ILE A 37 -1.83 -8.46 3.03
CA ILE A 37 -2.22 -7.79 4.28
C ILE A 37 -3.05 -8.73 5.16
N LYS A 38 -4.02 -9.46 4.60
CA LYS A 38 -4.83 -10.43 5.36
C LYS A 38 -3.99 -11.51 6.00
N ASP A 39 -3.05 -12.08 5.24
CA ASP A 39 -2.12 -13.08 5.73
C ASP A 39 -1.21 -12.51 6.82
N PHE A 40 -0.75 -11.26 6.65
CA PHE A 40 0.06 -10.56 7.65
C PHE A 40 -0.72 -10.34 8.96
N VAL A 41 -1.96 -9.85 8.89
CA VAL A 41 -2.85 -9.65 10.05
C VAL A 41 -3.06 -10.96 10.81
N TYR A 42 -3.37 -12.04 10.09
CA TYR A 42 -3.59 -13.36 10.68
C TYR A 42 -2.32 -13.92 11.33
N THR A 43 -1.20 -13.92 10.60
CA THR A 43 0.07 -14.52 11.04
C THR A 43 0.68 -13.78 12.23
N ASN A 44 0.45 -12.46 12.32
CA ASN A 44 1.04 -11.62 13.36
C ASN A 44 0.09 -11.29 14.50
N ASP A 45 -1.12 -11.86 14.50
CA ASP A 45 -2.16 -11.63 15.51
C ASP A 45 -2.40 -10.12 15.74
N ILE A 46 -2.62 -9.40 14.63
CA ILE A 46 -2.99 -7.98 14.68
C ILE A 46 -4.45 -7.89 15.12
N ASP A 47 -4.71 -7.07 16.15
CA ASP A 47 -6.07 -6.85 16.63
C ASP A 47 -6.97 -6.34 15.49
N ILE A 48 -8.13 -6.97 15.35
CA ILE A 48 -9.04 -6.71 14.22
C ILE A 48 -9.68 -5.32 14.30
N ASN A 49 -9.90 -4.78 15.50
CA ASN A 49 -10.46 -3.45 15.67
C ASN A 49 -9.39 -2.41 15.32
N TYR A 50 -8.16 -2.59 15.80
CA TYR A 50 -7.01 -1.79 15.41
C TYR A 50 -6.83 -1.77 13.88
N ALA A 51 -6.90 -2.94 13.23
CA ALA A 51 -6.72 -3.06 11.80
C ALA A 51 -7.79 -2.28 11.01
N LYS A 52 -9.06 -2.40 11.42
CA LYS A 52 -10.18 -1.67 10.78
C LYS A 52 -10.08 -0.17 10.98
N GLU A 53 -9.85 0.27 12.22
CA GLU A 53 -9.75 1.70 12.56
C GLU A 53 -8.59 2.36 11.83
N ASN A 54 -7.42 1.72 11.80
CA ASN A 54 -6.27 2.28 11.10
C ASN A 54 -6.42 2.23 9.59
N ALA A 55 -7.09 1.22 9.02
CA ALA A 55 -7.32 1.20 7.59
C ALA A 55 -8.19 2.37 7.11
N GLU A 56 -9.27 2.70 7.85
CA GLU A 56 -10.09 3.88 7.54
C GLU A 56 -9.30 5.18 7.77
N ARG A 57 -8.60 5.29 8.91
CA ARG A 57 -7.76 6.46 9.22
C ARG A 57 -6.72 6.70 8.12
N ILE A 58 -6.02 5.66 7.67
CA ILE A 58 -5.01 5.77 6.62
C ILE A 58 -5.65 6.16 5.29
N LYS A 59 -6.81 5.58 4.95
CA LYS A 59 -7.55 5.93 3.73
C LYS A 59 -7.81 7.42 3.66
N ASP A 60 -8.24 8.03 4.76
CA ASP A 60 -8.75 9.39 4.78
C ASP A 60 -7.71 10.45 5.16
N GLU A 61 -6.77 10.14 6.07
CA GLU A 61 -5.86 11.15 6.66
C GLU A 61 -4.45 11.13 6.06
N VAL A 62 -3.96 9.97 5.62
CA VAL A 62 -2.58 9.89 5.09
C VAL A 62 -2.54 10.47 3.69
N ASN A 63 -1.62 11.41 3.46
CA ASN A 63 -1.49 12.06 2.16
C ASN A 63 -1.05 11.07 1.06
N ILE A 64 -1.37 11.40 -0.18
CA ILE A 64 -1.09 10.55 -1.34
C ILE A 64 0.40 10.27 -1.54
N LYS A 65 1.28 11.24 -1.28
CA LYS A 65 2.73 11.06 -1.45
C LYS A 65 3.26 9.97 -0.52
N THR A 66 2.87 9.98 0.75
CA THR A 66 3.24 8.95 1.72
C THR A 66 2.71 7.57 1.30
N LYS A 67 1.44 7.49 0.88
CA LYS A 67 0.86 6.24 0.36
C LYS A 67 1.66 5.66 -0.81
N LEU A 68 2.00 6.48 -1.80
CA LEU A 68 2.81 6.07 -2.95
C LEU A 68 4.24 5.64 -2.55
N GLN A 69 4.87 6.33 -1.59
CA GLN A 69 6.17 5.92 -1.07
C GLN A 69 6.10 4.55 -0.39
N SER A 70 5.08 4.30 0.41
CA SER A 70 4.82 2.99 1.02
C SER A 70 4.52 1.92 -0.04
N SER A 71 3.82 2.27 -1.14
CA SER A 71 3.64 1.38 -2.29
C SER A 71 4.97 0.93 -2.86
N LEU A 72 5.96 1.81 -3.03
CA LEU A 72 7.28 1.39 -3.52
C LEU A 72 7.94 0.37 -2.60
N ILE A 73 7.82 0.52 -1.29
CA ILE A 73 8.41 -0.43 -0.33
C ILE A 73 7.77 -1.82 -0.48
N LEU A 74 6.44 -1.88 -0.48
CA LEU A 74 5.73 -3.16 -0.56
C LEU A 74 5.87 -3.82 -1.95
N LEU A 75 5.75 -3.06 -3.03
CA LEU A 75 5.88 -3.57 -4.40
C LEU A 75 7.26 -4.18 -4.64
N ASN A 76 8.35 -3.55 -4.15
CA ASN A 76 9.69 -4.14 -4.22
C ASN A 76 9.78 -5.43 -3.39
N LYS A 77 9.19 -5.45 -2.19
CA LYS A 77 9.16 -6.65 -1.35
C LYS A 77 8.42 -7.83 -2.01
N MET A 78 7.38 -7.53 -2.78
CA MET A 78 6.57 -8.53 -3.51
C MET A 78 7.16 -8.90 -4.88
N ASN A 79 8.29 -8.30 -5.28
CA ASN A 79 8.85 -8.42 -6.64
C ASN A 79 7.79 -8.11 -7.73
N ALA A 80 7.02 -7.04 -7.53
CA ALA A 80 6.02 -6.60 -8.49
C ALA A 80 6.65 -6.17 -9.83
N GLN A 81 5.81 -6.04 -10.85
CA GLN A 81 6.24 -5.65 -12.19
C GLN A 81 6.96 -4.28 -12.17
N GLU A 82 8.12 -4.22 -12.84
CA GLU A 82 8.97 -3.03 -12.85
C GLU A 82 8.25 -1.81 -13.44
N GLU A 83 7.38 -2.02 -14.43
CA GLU A 83 6.55 -0.97 -15.02
C GLU A 83 5.73 -0.22 -13.95
N LEU A 84 4.99 -0.94 -13.09
CA LEU A 84 4.23 -0.32 -12.01
C LEU A 84 5.13 0.45 -11.04
N ILE A 85 6.31 -0.09 -10.70
CA ILE A 85 7.28 0.58 -9.83
C ILE A 85 7.74 1.91 -10.46
N LEU A 86 7.97 1.93 -11.76
CA LEU A 86 8.35 3.14 -12.50
C LEU A 86 7.21 4.17 -12.57
N LEU A 87 5.96 3.72 -12.81
CA LEU A 87 4.78 4.59 -12.82
C LEU A 87 4.57 5.25 -11.45
N VAL A 88 4.65 4.49 -10.35
CA VAL A 88 4.54 5.04 -8.99
C VAL A 88 5.65 6.09 -8.73
N ARG A 89 6.89 5.82 -9.15
CA ARG A 89 8.00 6.79 -9.03
C ARG A 89 7.73 8.06 -9.83
N LYS A 90 7.18 7.93 -11.04
CA LYS A 90 6.81 9.07 -11.89
C LYS A 90 5.75 9.93 -11.20
N LYS A 91 4.67 9.33 -10.71
CA LYS A 91 3.59 10.03 -10.00
C LYS A 91 4.09 10.75 -8.73
N ILE A 92 5.00 10.15 -7.97
CA ILE A 92 5.62 10.82 -6.81
C ILE A 92 6.40 12.07 -7.23
N LYS A 93 7.10 12.03 -8.38
CA LYS A 93 7.85 13.19 -8.88
C LYS A 93 6.91 14.33 -9.28
N GLU A 94 5.84 14.00 -10.01
CA GLU A 94 4.81 14.97 -10.43
C GLU A 94 4.10 15.67 -9.26
N LEU A 95 4.06 15.04 -8.07
CA LEU A 95 3.52 15.67 -6.84
C LEU A 95 4.48 16.65 -6.15
N ASN A 96 5.76 16.67 -6.54
CA ASN A 96 6.77 17.59 -5.98
C ASN A 96 7.06 18.79 -6.88
N ASP A 97 6.50 18.78 -8.09
CA ASP A 97 6.56 19.88 -9.06
C ASP A 97 5.30 20.76 -8.92
#